data_AF-W3RJ64-F1
#
_entry.id   AF-W3RJ64-F1
#
_cell.length_a   1.000
_cell.length_b   1.000
_cell.length_c   1.000
_cell.angle_alpha   90.00
_cell.angle_beta   90.00
_cell.angle_gamma   90.00
#
_symmetry.space_group_name_H-M   'P 1'
#
loop_
_entity.id
_entity.type
_entity.pdbx_description
1 polymer ?
#
loop_
_entity_poly.entity_id
_entity_poly.type
_entity_poly.pdbx_seq_one_letter_code
_entity_poly.pdbx_strand_id
1 'polypeptide(L)'
;MRGKVKPMMLRSLTLVSVSLLCVGMALARDDGRYAGTNPELKKWFDSLASGRGPCCSDADGFAVSDVDWESKDGHYRVRLDGQWLDIPDDAVITAPNRVGRTMVWPIKYPDVIVIRCFMPGAMI
;
A
#
# COMPACT_ATOMS: atom_id res chain seq x y z
N MET A 1 -15.15 -45.08 54.48
CA MET A 1 -15.67 -44.28 53.36
C MET A 1 -15.06 -42.88 53.43
N ARG A 2 -14.17 -42.51 52.49
CA ARG A 2 -13.65 -41.14 52.29
C ARG A 2 -13.65 -40.87 50.78
N GLY A 3 -14.58 -40.03 50.31
CA GLY A 3 -14.67 -39.63 48.91
C GLY A 3 -13.62 -38.58 48.57
N LYS A 4 -12.82 -38.83 47.54
CA LYS A 4 -11.93 -37.83 46.92
C LYS A 4 -12.74 -37.01 45.91
N VAL A 5 -12.86 -35.71 46.12
CA VAL A 5 -13.33 -34.77 45.09
C VAL A 5 -12.17 -34.51 44.12
N LYS A 6 -12.35 -34.79 42.83
CA LYS A 6 -11.33 -34.53 41.79
C LYS A 6 -11.53 -33.11 41.23
N PRO A 7 -10.47 -32.29 41.09
CA PRO A 7 -10.58 -30.97 40.48
C PRO A 7 -10.70 -31.11 38.95
N MET A 8 -11.93 -31.05 38.45
CA MET A 8 -12.26 -31.03 37.02
C MET A 8 -12.61 -29.60 36.61
N MET A 9 -11.69 -28.63 36.72
CA MET A 9 -11.86 -27.29 36.12
C MET A 9 -10.52 -26.54 36.09
N LEU A 10 -9.53 -27.04 35.34
CA LEU A 10 -8.32 -26.24 35.07
C LEU A 10 -7.73 -26.42 33.67
N ARG A 11 -8.42 -27.14 32.77
CA ARG A 11 -7.87 -27.47 31.44
C ARG A 11 -8.49 -26.70 30.27
N SER A 12 -9.62 -26.03 30.48
CA SER A 12 -10.35 -25.37 29.38
C SER A 12 -10.11 -23.87 29.27
N LEU A 13 -9.55 -23.22 30.31
CA LEU A 13 -9.29 -21.78 30.27
C LEU A 13 -7.99 -21.41 29.55
N THR A 14 -7.04 -22.34 29.45
CA THR A 14 -5.71 -22.08 28.88
C THR A 14 -5.69 -22.07 27.36
N LEU A 15 -6.68 -22.67 26.70
CA LEU A 15 -6.74 -22.75 25.23
C LEU A 15 -7.36 -21.51 24.57
N VAL A 16 -8.16 -20.73 25.31
CA VAL A 16 -8.80 -19.51 24.76
C VAL A 16 -7.86 -18.30 24.79
N SER A 17 -6.91 -18.26 25.74
CA SER A 17 -6.02 -17.11 25.91
C SER A 17 -4.86 -17.03 24.90
N VAL A 18 -4.55 -18.10 24.17
CA VAL A 18 -3.39 -18.14 23.23
C VAL A 18 -3.79 -17.71 21.80
N SER A 19 -5.08 -17.66 21.47
CA SER A 19 -5.54 -17.32 20.11
C SER A 19 -5.62 -15.82 19.82
N LEU A 20 -5.50 -14.95 20.84
CA LEU A 20 -5.73 -13.50 20.71
C LEU A 20 -4.48 -12.67 20.37
N LEU A 21 -3.31 -13.32 20.22
CA LEU A 21 -2.01 -12.64 20.04
C LEU A 21 -1.55 -12.54 18.57
N CYS A 22 -2.32 -13.07 17.62
CA CYS A 22 -1.98 -13.03 16.19
C CYS A 22 -2.83 -12.02 15.40
N VAL A 23 -3.25 -10.91 16.01
CA VAL A 23 -3.63 -9.73 15.23
C VAL A 23 -2.32 -9.11 14.77
N GLY A 24 -1.79 -9.62 13.66
CA GLY A 24 -0.61 -9.06 13.01
C GLY A 24 -0.90 -7.60 12.73
N MET A 25 -0.28 -6.70 13.49
CA MET A 25 -0.15 -5.31 13.08
C MET A 25 0.59 -5.36 11.75
N ALA A 26 -0.14 -5.19 10.65
CA ALA A 26 0.46 -4.89 9.36
C ALA A 26 1.11 -3.51 9.52
N LEU A 27 2.31 -3.47 10.09
CA LEU A 27 3.15 -2.31 10.03
C LEU A 27 3.42 -2.12 8.54
N ALA A 28 2.76 -1.12 7.95
CA ALA A 28 3.10 -0.67 6.62
C ALA A 28 4.62 -0.47 6.60
N ARG A 29 5.31 -1.16 5.70
CA ARG A 29 6.74 -0.93 5.53
C ARG A 29 6.87 0.45 4.93
N ASP A 30 7.34 1.37 5.75
CA ASP A 30 7.77 2.69 5.35
C ASP A 30 9.28 2.73 5.58
N ASP A 31 10.04 2.69 4.49
CA ASP A 31 11.51 2.76 4.53
C ASP A 31 12.01 4.19 4.84
N GLY A 32 11.08 5.14 5.02
CA GLY A 32 11.34 6.45 5.58
C GLY A 32 12.19 7.33 4.67
N ARG A 33 12.19 7.08 3.35
CA ARG A 33 13.06 7.75 2.37
C ARG A 33 13.07 9.28 2.53
N TYR A 34 11.95 9.87 2.92
CA TYR A 34 11.80 11.31 3.15
C TYR A 34 11.67 11.72 4.62
N ALA A 35 11.55 10.77 5.55
CA ALA A 35 11.23 11.03 6.96
C ALA A 35 12.31 11.87 7.68
N GLY A 36 13.58 11.64 7.38
CA GLY A 36 14.71 12.32 8.05
C GLY A 36 15.19 13.60 7.37
N THR A 37 14.90 13.79 6.09
CA THR A 37 15.50 14.87 5.27
C THR A 37 14.50 15.89 4.76
N ASN A 38 13.22 15.51 4.58
CA ASN A 38 12.16 16.41 4.15
C ASN A 38 10.80 16.03 4.76
N PRO A 39 10.55 16.39 6.02
CA PRO A 39 9.33 16.01 6.74
C PRO A 39 8.03 16.50 6.08
N GLU A 40 8.06 17.67 5.45
CA GLU A 40 6.88 18.22 4.76
C GLU A 40 6.57 17.47 3.47
N LEU A 41 7.59 17.03 2.74
CA LEU A 41 7.40 16.15 1.58
C LEU A 41 6.89 14.77 2.02
N LYS A 42 7.38 14.24 3.14
CA LYS A 42 6.84 13.00 3.69
C LYS A 42 5.36 13.11 4.06
N LYS A 43 4.97 14.15 4.83
CA LYS A 43 3.55 14.37 5.16
C LYS A 43 2.67 14.49 3.92
N TRP A 44 3.19 15.09 2.85
CA TRP A 44 2.49 15.15 1.57
C TRP A 44 2.34 13.78 0.92
N PHE A 45 3.38 12.93 0.92
CA PHE A 45 3.25 11.55 0.45
C PHE A 45 2.22 10.76 1.26
N ASP A 46 2.28 10.87 2.59
CA ASP A 46 1.39 10.17 3.52
C ASP A 46 -0.08 10.63 3.37
N SER A 47 -0.32 11.81 2.79
CA SER A 47 -1.68 12.32 2.52
C SER A 47 -2.22 11.96 1.13
N LEU A 48 -1.41 11.34 0.26
CA LEU A 48 -1.85 11.00 -1.09
C LEU A 48 -2.94 9.93 -1.05
N ALA A 49 -3.98 10.17 -1.84
CA ALA A 49 -5.08 9.25 -2.04
C ALA A 49 -5.60 9.38 -3.48
N SER A 50 -6.11 8.27 -3.99
CA SER A 50 -6.87 8.21 -5.23
C SER A 50 -8.36 8.00 -4.91
N GLY A 51 -9.21 7.88 -5.94
CA GLY A 51 -10.61 7.47 -5.77
C GLY A 51 -10.76 6.08 -5.10
N ARG A 52 -9.69 5.28 -5.10
CA ARG A 52 -9.61 3.99 -4.40
C ARG A 52 -9.26 4.13 -2.90
N GLY A 53 -8.96 5.34 -2.40
CA GLY A 53 -8.54 5.64 -1.02
C GLY A 53 -7.04 5.95 -0.89
N PRO A 54 -6.46 5.90 0.34
CA PRO A 54 -5.05 6.24 0.59
C PRO A 54 -4.05 5.40 -0.21
N CYS A 55 -2.98 6.02 -0.70
CA CYS A 55 -1.84 5.30 -1.26
C CYS A 55 -1.08 4.61 -0.11
N CYS A 56 -0.59 3.38 -0.32
CA CYS A 56 -0.15 2.51 0.78
C CYS A 56 0.94 3.15 1.66
N SER A 57 2.07 3.52 1.08
CA SER A 57 3.15 4.31 1.70
C SER A 57 4.02 4.91 0.59
N ASP A 58 4.91 5.85 0.89
CA ASP A 58 5.91 6.30 -0.09
C ASP A 58 6.85 5.18 -0.53
N ALA A 59 7.10 4.18 0.33
CA ALA A 59 7.96 3.04 0.03
C ALA A 59 7.35 2.07 -1.02
N ASP A 60 6.01 1.98 -1.06
CA ASP A 60 5.31 1.18 -2.06
C ASP A 60 5.19 1.90 -3.43
N GLY A 61 5.53 3.19 -3.45
CA GLY A 61 5.54 4.02 -4.64
C GLY A 61 6.92 4.11 -5.27
N PHE A 62 6.98 4.12 -6.59
CA PHE A 62 8.23 4.40 -7.29
C PHE A 62 8.02 5.26 -8.52
N ALA A 63 9.08 5.98 -8.89
CA ALA A 63 9.09 6.77 -10.11
C ALA A 63 9.28 5.84 -11.31
N VAL A 64 8.55 6.10 -12.38
CA VAL A 64 8.75 5.45 -13.69
C VAL A 64 9.45 6.40 -14.65
N SER A 65 10.16 5.86 -15.64
CA SER A 65 10.79 6.64 -16.70
C SER A 65 9.73 7.25 -17.62
N ASP A 66 10.04 8.35 -18.30
CA ASP A 66 9.12 9.01 -19.24
C ASP A 66 8.69 8.10 -20.41
N VAL A 67 9.50 7.10 -20.75
CA VAL A 67 9.19 6.09 -21.79
C VAL A 67 8.33 4.92 -21.28
N ASP A 68 8.14 4.83 -19.95
CA ASP A 68 7.39 3.76 -19.28
C ASP A 68 6.00 4.23 -18.85
N TRP A 69 5.52 5.36 -19.36
CA TRP A 69 4.13 5.78 -19.22
C TRP A 69 3.68 6.59 -20.44
N GLU A 70 2.38 6.62 -20.69
CA GLU A 70 1.80 7.45 -21.74
C GLU A 70 0.43 7.97 -21.31
N SER A 71 0.01 9.10 -21.89
CA SER A 71 -1.38 9.51 -21.92
C SER A 71 -1.95 9.24 -23.30
N LYS A 72 -3.06 8.51 -23.37
CA LYS A 72 -3.74 8.15 -24.61
C LYS A 72 -5.23 8.30 -24.43
N ASP A 73 -5.87 9.07 -25.32
CA ASP A 73 -7.32 9.28 -25.35
C ASP A 73 -7.93 9.76 -24.02
N GLY A 74 -7.16 10.55 -23.24
CA GLY A 74 -7.59 11.07 -21.93
C GLY A 74 -7.34 10.11 -20.76
N HIS A 75 -6.81 8.92 -21.02
CA HIS A 75 -6.43 7.94 -20.01
C HIS A 75 -4.91 7.81 -19.92
N TYR A 76 -4.43 7.12 -18.89
CA TYR A 76 -3.01 6.84 -18.69
C TYR A 76 -2.72 5.36 -18.84
N ARG A 77 -1.50 5.05 -19.27
CA ARG A 77 -0.93 3.70 -19.25
C ARG A 77 0.45 3.74 -18.63
N VAL A 78 0.83 2.67 -17.97
CA VAL A 78 2.17 2.50 -17.39
C VAL A 78 2.75 1.16 -17.81
N ARG A 79 4.04 1.10 -18.10
CA ARG A 79 4.75 -0.13 -18.41
C ARG A 79 5.44 -0.67 -17.16
N LEU A 80 4.93 -1.78 -16.62
CA LEU A 80 5.52 -2.48 -15.48
C LEU A 80 5.86 -3.91 -15.89
N ASP A 81 7.02 -4.40 -15.46
CA ASP A 81 7.50 -5.76 -15.76
C ASP A 81 7.42 -6.11 -17.28
N GLY A 82 7.65 -5.10 -18.14
CA GLY A 82 7.61 -5.22 -19.61
C GLY A 82 6.21 -5.20 -20.23
N GLN A 83 5.15 -5.06 -19.43
CA GLN A 83 3.76 -5.05 -19.88
C GLN A 83 3.12 -3.67 -19.71
N TRP A 84 2.34 -3.25 -20.71
CA TRP A 84 1.53 -2.04 -20.63
C TRP A 84 0.24 -2.34 -19.84
N LEU A 85 0.01 -1.53 -18.81
CA LEU A 85 -1.16 -1.61 -17.94
C LEU A 85 -1.97 -0.31 -18.09
N ASP A 86 -3.26 -0.44 -18.38
CA ASP A 86 -4.20 0.68 -18.33
C ASP A 86 -4.36 1.15 -16.89
N ILE A 87 -4.29 2.47 -16.69
CA ILE A 87 -4.55 3.11 -15.40
C ILE A 87 -6.05 3.40 -15.31
N PRO A 88 -6.76 2.79 -14.36
CA PRO A 88 -8.15 3.15 -14.10
C PRO A 88 -8.25 4.59 -13.61
N ASP A 89 -9.28 5.32 -14.05
CA ASP A 89 -9.45 6.74 -13.70
C ASP A 89 -9.53 6.98 -12.19
N ASP A 90 -10.12 6.05 -11.44
CA ASP A 90 -10.22 6.11 -9.99
C ASP A 90 -8.90 5.81 -9.26
N ALA A 91 -7.87 5.34 -9.96
CA ALA A 91 -6.50 5.21 -9.45
C ALA A 91 -5.67 6.49 -9.65
N VAL A 92 -6.12 7.45 -10.47
CA VAL A 92 -5.38 8.68 -10.73
C VAL A 92 -5.47 9.63 -9.54
N ILE A 93 -4.30 10.08 -9.07
CA ILE A 93 -4.20 11.11 -8.04
C ILE A 93 -4.41 12.48 -8.69
N THR A 94 -5.31 13.28 -8.11
CA THR A 94 -5.61 14.65 -8.57
C THR A 94 -4.85 15.73 -7.81
N ALA A 95 -4.16 15.38 -6.72
CA ALA A 95 -3.31 16.29 -5.98
C ALA A 95 -2.10 16.74 -6.84
N PRO A 96 -1.60 17.97 -6.65
CA PRO A 96 -0.43 18.46 -7.38
C PRO A 96 0.80 17.57 -7.17
N ASN A 97 1.49 17.23 -8.27
CA ASN A 97 2.72 16.44 -8.23
C ASN A 97 3.91 17.30 -7.76
N ARG A 98 4.33 17.13 -6.50
CA ARG A 98 5.46 17.87 -5.90
C ARG A 98 6.84 17.28 -6.23
N VAL A 99 6.88 16.08 -6.80
CA VAL A 99 8.12 15.38 -7.18
C VAL A 99 8.46 15.63 -8.65
N GLY A 100 7.47 15.99 -9.46
CA GLY A 100 7.60 16.31 -10.89
C GLY A 100 7.69 15.09 -11.81
N ARG A 101 8.04 13.92 -11.26
CA ARG A 101 8.12 12.64 -11.98
C ARG A 101 6.82 11.87 -11.88
N THR A 102 6.55 11.02 -12.88
CA THR A 102 5.44 10.06 -12.80
C THR A 102 5.72 9.02 -11.73
N MET A 103 4.76 8.82 -10.83
CA MET A 103 4.85 7.87 -9.73
C MET A 103 3.72 6.84 -9.81
N VAL A 104 4.00 5.60 -9.44
CA VAL A 104 3.03 4.51 -9.42
C VAL A 104 3.13 3.71 -8.12
N TRP A 105 1.97 3.35 -7.57
CA TRP A 105 1.82 2.46 -6.42
C TRP A 105 1.08 1.19 -6.86
N PRO A 106 1.79 0.16 -7.33
CA PRO A 106 1.17 -1.10 -7.70
C PRO A 106 1.00 -2.02 -6.49
N ILE A 107 -0.06 -2.81 -6.50
CA ILE A 107 -0.23 -3.96 -5.62
C ILE A 107 -0.05 -5.20 -6.50
N LYS A 108 1.02 -5.96 -6.24
CA LYS A 108 1.32 -7.20 -6.94
C LYS A 108 0.62 -8.36 -6.25
N TYR A 109 -0.38 -8.94 -6.91
CA TYR A 109 -0.92 -10.25 -6.58
C TYR A 109 -0.22 -11.31 -7.43
N PRO A 110 -0.33 -12.61 -7.11
CA PRO A 110 0.33 -13.67 -7.87
C PRO A 110 0.06 -13.63 -9.38
N ASP A 111 -1.17 -13.26 -9.78
CA ASP A 111 -1.62 -13.32 -11.17
C ASP A 111 -1.91 -11.95 -11.79
N VAL A 112 -1.89 -10.87 -11.01
CA VAL A 112 -2.31 -9.55 -11.48
C VAL A 112 -1.61 -8.41 -10.75
N ILE A 113 -1.30 -7.35 -11.49
CA ILE A 113 -0.84 -6.07 -10.93
C ILE A 113 -2.03 -5.12 -10.92
N VAL A 114 -2.42 -4.65 -9.74
CA VAL A 114 -3.47 -3.64 -9.58
C VAL A 114 -2.83 -2.30 -9.27
N ILE A 115 -3.16 -1.26 -10.03
CA ILE A 115 -2.69 0.08 -9.73
C ILE A 115 -3.56 0.70 -8.63
N ARG A 116 -2.96 0.92 -7.45
CA ARG A 116 -3.63 1.54 -6.30
C ARG A 116 -3.69 3.06 -6.44
N CYS A 117 -2.57 3.62 -6.85
CA CYS A 117 -2.41 5.04 -7.13
C CYS A 117 -1.49 5.25 -8.33
N PHE A 118 -1.80 6.27 -9.11
CA PHE A 118 -0.97 6.76 -10.22
C PHE A 118 -0.93 8.27 -10.15
N MET A 119 0.27 8.85 -10.13
CA MET A 119 0.47 10.29 -10.20
C MET A 119 1.15 10.60 -11.53
N PRO A 120 0.49 11.28 -12.46
CA PRO A 120 1.12 11.69 -13.71
C PRO A 120 2.24 12.70 -13.43
N GLY A 121 3.36 12.53 -14.14
CA GLY A 121 4.40 13.55 -14.26
C GLY A 121 3.94 14.69 -15.17
N ALA A 122 4.73 15.76 -15.21
CA ALA A 122 4.55 16.75 -16.27
C ALA A 122 4.95 16.11 -17.60
N MET A 123 4.05 16.09 -18.59
CA MET A 123 4.46 15.83 -19.98
C MET A 123 5.30 17.02 -20.43
N ILE A 124 6.62 16.82 -20.55
CA ILE A 124 7.56 17.77 -21.15
C ILE A 124 7.51 17.70 -22.67
#